data_AF-Q7JP48-F1
#
_entry.id   AF-Q7JP48-F1
#
_cell.length_a   1.000
_cell.length_b   1.000
_cell.length_c   1.000
_cell.angle_alpha   90.00
_cell.angle_beta   90.00
_cell.angle_gamma   90.00
#
_symmetry.space_group_name_H-M   'P 1'
#
loop_
_entity.id
_entity.type
_entity.pdbx_description
1 polymer ?
#
loop_
_entity_poly.entity_id
_entity_poly.type
_entity_poly.pdbx_seq_one_letter_code
_entity_poly.pdbx_strand_id
1 'polypeptide(L)' 'MKLLHIFIIFLLFQSCSNKMCQYSKKKYKICGVRALKHMKVYCTRGMTRDYGKLLVTCCSKGCNAIDIQRICL' A
#
# COMPACT_ATOMS: atom_id res chain seq x y z
N MET A 1 -14.97 -36.91 -8.61
CA MET A 1 -14.49 -36.34 -7.31
C MET A 1 -13.06 -35.77 -7.37
N LYS A 2 -12.04 -36.45 -7.95
CA LYS A 2 -10.64 -35.98 -7.97
C LYS A 2 -10.38 -34.68 -8.78
N LEU A 3 -11.04 -34.49 -9.92
CA LEU A 3 -10.79 -33.33 -10.80
C LEU A 3 -11.29 -32.00 -10.19
N LEU A 4 -12.38 -32.03 -9.43
CA LEU A 4 -12.98 -30.84 -8.81
C LEU A 4 -12.06 -30.22 -7.74
N HIS A 5 -11.37 -31.06 -6.96
CA HIS A 5 -10.44 -30.59 -5.93
C HIS A 5 -9.22 -29.86 -6.51
N ILE A 6 -8.67 -30.37 -7.63
CA ILE A 6 -7.55 -29.73 -8.33
C ILE A 6 -7.99 -28.37 -8.88
N PHE A 7 -9.21 -28.28 -9.42
CA PHE A 7 -9.78 -27.03 -9.92
C PHE A 7 -9.96 -25.99 -8.81
N ILE A 8 -10.44 -26.38 -7.63
CA ILE A 8 -10.59 -25.49 -6.47
C ILE A 8 -9.21 -24.98 -5.99
N ILE A 9 -8.20 -25.85 -5.91
CA ILE A 9 -6.84 -25.45 -5.51
C ILE A 9 -6.26 -24.44 -6.52
N PHE A 10 -6.47 -24.66 -7.82
CA PHE A 10 -6.04 -23.74 -8.87
C PHE A 10 -6.73 -22.36 -8.77
N LEU A 11 -8.04 -22.35 -8.51
CA LEU A 11 -8.80 -21.12 -8.27
C LEU A 11 -8.35 -20.38 -7.01
N LEU A 12 -8.01 -21.10 -5.94
CA LEU A 12 -7.44 -20.51 -4.72
C LEU A 12 -6.05 -19.94 -4.95
N PHE A 13 -5.21 -20.59 -5.77
CA PHE A 13 -3.88 -20.10 -6.12
C PHE A 13 -3.97 -18.80 -6.96
N GLN A 14 -4.89 -18.75 -7.93
CA GLN A 14 -5.20 -17.50 -8.64
C GLN A 14 -5.74 -16.42 -7.70
N SER A 15 -6.59 -16.76 -6.74
CA SER A 15 -7.12 -15.81 -5.76
C SER A 15 -6.04 -15.24 -4.85
N CYS A 16 -5.01 -16.03 -4.51
CA CYS A 16 -3.88 -15.58 -3.70
C CYS A 16 -2.95 -14.63 -4.47
N SER A 17 -2.80 -14.83 -5.78
CA SER A 17 -2.17 -13.85 -6.66
C SER A 17 -2.99 -12.55 -6.68
N ASN A 18 -4.32 -12.61 -6.64
CA ASN A 18 -5.17 -11.42 -6.78
C ASN A 18 -5.29 -10.53 -5.52
N LYS A 19 -5.06 -11.06 -4.30
CA LYS A 19 -5.10 -10.21 -3.08
C LYS A 19 -3.78 -9.49 -2.78
N MET A 20 -2.64 -9.94 -3.35
CA MET A 20 -1.35 -9.27 -3.20
C MET A 20 -0.80 -8.62 -4.50
N CYS A 21 -1.24 -9.03 -5.69
CA CYS A 21 -0.59 -8.59 -6.93
C CYS A 21 -1.21 -7.36 -7.60
N GLN A 22 -1.96 -6.49 -6.92
CA GLN A 22 -2.17 -5.12 -7.40
C GLN A 22 -2.23 -4.12 -6.24
N TYR A 23 -1.21 -4.15 -5.38
CA TYR A 23 -0.82 -2.90 -4.74
C TYR A 23 -0.49 -1.93 -5.88
N SER A 24 -1.46 -1.07 -6.23
CA SER A 24 -1.35 -0.25 -7.43
C SER A 24 -0.02 0.49 -7.36
N LYS A 25 0.88 0.20 -8.31
CA LYS A 25 2.13 0.95 -8.46
C LYS A 25 1.87 2.43 -8.81
N LYS A 26 0.60 2.81 -9.00
CA LYS A 26 0.16 4.17 -9.22
C LYS A 26 0.59 5.02 -8.02
N LYS A 27 1.63 5.80 -8.27
CA LYS A 27 2.08 6.85 -7.37
C LYS A 27 1.11 8.02 -7.50
N TYR A 28 0.68 8.57 -6.38
CA TYR A 28 -0.06 9.82 -6.35
C TYR A 28 0.76 10.89 -5.66
N LYS A 29 0.71 12.10 -6.22
CA LYS A 29 1.34 13.26 -5.59
C LYS A 29 0.40 13.81 -4.53
N ILE A 30 0.92 13.89 -3.31
CA ILE A 30 0.22 14.52 -2.20
C ILE A 30 1.20 15.44 -1.47
N CYS A 31 0.81 16.70 -1.32
CA CYS A 31 1.66 17.77 -0.82
C CYS A 31 1.00 18.50 0.35
N GLY A 32 1.84 19.17 1.14
CA GLY A 32 1.41 20.08 2.21
C GLY A 32 0.59 19.40 3.31
N VAL A 33 -0.31 20.16 3.93
CA VAL A 33 -1.13 19.72 5.07
C VAL A 33 -2.03 18.53 4.71
N ARG A 34 -2.46 18.42 3.44
CA ARG A 34 -3.27 17.28 2.97
C ARG A 34 -2.50 15.97 3.08
N ALA A 35 -1.20 15.98 2.78
CA ALA A 35 -0.35 14.80 2.90
C ALA A 35 -0.24 14.33 4.36
N LEU A 36 -0.04 15.28 5.28
CA LEU A 36 -0.03 14.99 6.72
C LEU A 36 -1.36 14.43 7.22
N LYS A 37 -2.49 15.02 6.81
CA LYS A 37 -3.82 14.53 7.17
C LYS A 37 -4.04 13.11 6.65
N HIS A 38 -3.65 12.86 5.41
CA HIS A 38 -3.73 11.53 4.82
C HIS A 38 -2.86 10.53 5.59
N MET A 39 -1.60 10.87 5.89
CA MET A 39 -0.71 9.98 6.65
C MET A 39 -1.22 9.70 8.07
N LYS A 40 -1.79 10.68 8.77
CA LYS A 40 -2.40 10.47 10.10
C LYS A 40 -3.57 9.48 10.08
N VAL A 41 -4.35 9.45 9.00
CA VAL A 41 -5.44 8.48 8.84
C VAL A 41 -4.89 7.07 8.62
N TYR A 42 -3.78 6.94 7.88
CA TYR A 42 -3.18 5.64 7.60
C TYR A 42 -2.30 5.10 8.74
N CYS A 43 -1.56 5.98 9.43
CA CYS A 43 -0.64 5.64 10.50
C CYS A 43 -1.22 6.01 11.86
N THR A 44 -2.13 5.19 12.39
CA THR A 44 -2.86 5.47 13.64
C THR A 44 -1.99 5.39 14.89
N ARG A 45 -0.93 4.57 14.87
CA ARG A 45 0.02 4.42 16.00
C ARG A 45 1.12 5.48 16.03
N GLY A 46 1.18 6.34 15.02
CA GLY A 46 2.24 7.32 14.84
C GLY A 46 3.08 7.05 13.60
N MET A 47 3.98 7.99 13.33
CA MET A 47 4.85 7.97 12.16
C MET A 47 6.31 7.86 12.58
N THR A 48 7.13 7.18 11.79
CA THR A 48 8.58 7.14 11.97
C THR A 48 9.18 8.54 11.85
N ARG A 49 10.33 8.79 12.49
CA ARG A 49 11.00 10.11 12.46
C ARG A 49 11.31 10.60 11.03
N ASP A 50 11.43 9.69 10.07
CA ASP A 50 11.73 9.97 8.67
C ASP A 50 10.49 10.34 7.81
N TYR A 51 9.31 10.46 8.42
CA TYR A 51 8.06 10.79 7.70
C TYR A 51 8.17 12.09 6.88
N GLY A 52 8.94 13.08 7.36
CA GLY A 52 9.19 14.34 6.66
C GLY A 52 9.84 14.13 5.28
N LYS A 53 10.81 13.23 5.18
CA LYS A 53 11.47 12.88 3.91
C LYS A 53 10.49 12.20 2.95
N LEU A 54 9.59 11.38 3.48
CA LEU A 54 8.57 10.74 2.67
C LEU A 54 7.53 11.74 2.17
N LEU A 55 7.10 12.71 2.98
CA LEU A 55 6.19 13.78 2.55
C LEU A 55 6.75 14.56 1.36
N VAL A 56 8.02 14.94 1.42
CA VAL A 56 8.70 15.60 0.30
C VAL A 56 8.73 14.69 -0.93
N THR A 57 9.04 13.41 -0.74
CA THR A 57 9.07 12.42 -1.84
C THR A 57 7.69 12.22 -2.46
N CYS A 58 6.66 12.05 -1.65
CA CYS A 58 5.24 11.99 -2.05
C CYS A 58 4.85 13.23 -2.83
N CYS A 59 5.31 14.41 -2.44
CA CYS A 59 4.98 15.65 -3.12
C CYS A 59 5.68 15.78 -4.48
N SER A 60 6.99 15.50 -4.55
CA SER A 60 7.78 15.68 -5.77
C SER A 60 7.59 14.54 -6.78
N LYS A 61 7.69 13.29 -6.33
CA LYS A 61 7.74 12.08 -7.17
C LYS A 61 6.46 11.24 -7.09
N GLY A 62 5.59 11.55 -6.13
CA GLY A 62 4.45 10.69 -5.81
C GLY A 62 4.86 9.49 -4.95
N CYS A 63 3.90 8.96 -4.22
CA CYS A 63 4.07 7.76 -3.41
C CYS A 63 2.88 6.81 -3.58
N ASN A 64 3.09 5.54 -3.28
CA ASN A 64 2.02 4.55 -3.18
C ASN A 64 1.74 4.23 -1.70
N ALA A 65 0.72 3.41 -1.43
CA ALA A 65 0.42 3.08 -0.04
C ALA A 65 1.50 2.18 0.64
N ILE A 66 2.40 1.49 -0.10
CA ILE A 66 3.54 0.76 0.50
C ILE A 66 4.55 1.76 1.05
N ASP A 67 4.84 2.80 0.28
CA ASP A 67 5.73 3.88 0.69
C ASP A 67 5.20 4.53 1.98
N ILE A 68 3.89 4.76 2.07
CA ILE A 68 3.24 5.30 3.27
C ILE A 68 3.28 4.30 4.44
N GLN A 69 3.03 3.01 4.19
CA GLN A 69 3.10 1.99 5.24
C GLN A 69 4.50 1.90 5.87
N ARG A 70 5.57 2.16 5.12
CA ARG A 70 6.95 2.16 5.65
C ARG A 70 7.23 3.21 6.71
N ILE A 71 6.41 4.27 6.78
CA ILE A 71 6.54 5.30 7.82
C ILE A 71 5.54 5.13 8.95
N CYS A 72 4.63 4.17 8.90
CA CYS A 72 3.72 3.91 10.02
C CYS A 72 4.45 3.06 11.09
N LEU A 73 4.20 3.36 12.36
CA LEU A 73 4.64 2.55 13.51
C LEU A 73 3.62 1.44 13.84
#